data_AF-A0A0B3AFZ6-F1
#
_entry.id   AF-A0A0B3AFZ6-F1
#
_cell.length_a   1.000
_cell.length_b   1.000
_cell.length_c   1.000
_cell.angle_alpha   90.00
_cell.angle_beta   90.00
_cell.angle_gamma   90.00
#
_symmetry.space_group_name_H-M   'P 1'
#
loop_
_entity.id
_entity.type
_entity.pdbx_description
1 polymer ?
#
loop_
_entity_poly.entity_id
_entity_poly.type
_entity_poly.pdbx_seq_one_letter_code
_entity_poly.pdbx_strand_id
1 'polypeptide(L)'
;MVLDIIRKLGTDRYSPKREDEKYGNAEGRHIDIFALDFRIGPKGRYMENFIEPFYTYPKQEGRKPVRIDVIIIYDLSKLKRVPHRYEGREDIKRDGFVFRCPDKKDALLGIIKVL
;
A
#
# COMPACT_ATOMS: atom_id res chain seq x y z
N MET A 1 -1.42 7.43 14.08
CA MET A 1 -2.07 6.27 13.43
C MET A 1 -1.37 5.99 12.09
N VAL A 2 -1.44 4.78 11.52
CA VAL A 2 -0.78 4.47 10.22
C VAL A 2 -1.28 5.37 9.08
N LEU A 3 -2.57 5.72 9.09
CA LEU A 3 -3.13 6.65 8.10
C LEU A 3 -2.52 8.05 8.20
N ASP A 4 -2.17 8.54 9.39
CA ASP A 4 -1.51 9.86 9.53
C ASP A 4 -0.10 9.83 8.93
N ILE A 5 0.59 8.70 9.06
CA ILE A 5 1.91 8.50 8.47
C ILE A 5 1.79 8.50 6.94
N ILE A 6 0.83 7.77 6.38
CA ILE A 6 0.59 7.73 4.93
C ILE A 6 0.18 9.12 4.41
N ARG A 7 -0.68 9.84 5.12
CA ARG A 7 -1.06 11.22 4.76
C ARG A 7 0.14 12.18 4.76
N LYS A 8 1.07 11.98 5.69
CA LYS A 8 2.26 12.84 5.83
C LYS A 8 3.36 12.48 4.83
N LEU A 9 3.63 11.19 4.64
CA LEU A 9 4.79 10.68 3.92
C LEU A 9 4.45 10.06 2.56
N GLY A 10 3.17 9.91 2.21
CA GLY A 10 2.72 9.18 1.02
C GLY A 10 2.85 7.65 1.14
N THR A 11 3.39 7.12 2.23
CA THR A 11 3.56 5.67 2.44
C THR A 11 3.82 5.38 3.92
N ASP A 12 3.54 4.17 4.37
CA ASP A 12 3.87 3.70 5.72
C ASP A 12 5.14 2.85 5.77
N ARG A 13 5.73 2.50 4.61
CA ARG A 13 6.95 1.67 4.52
C ARG A 13 8.13 2.31 5.24
N TYR A 14 8.31 3.62 5.04
CA TYR A 14 9.40 4.40 5.61
C TYR A 14 9.01 5.10 6.93
N SER A 15 8.04 4.54 7.65
CA SER A 15 7.65 5.09 8.95
C SER A 15 8.86 5.03 9.91
N PRO A 16 9.32 6.17 10.46
CA PRO A 16 10.43 6.19 11.43
C PRO A 16 10.07 5.53 12.77
N LYS A 17 8.81 5.12 12.94
CA LYS A 17 8.29 4.44 14.14
C LYS A 17 7.98 2.95 13.92
N ARG A 18 8.32 2.37 12.76
CA ARG A 18 8.19 0.92 12.54
C ARG A 18 9.46 0.23 13.03
N GLU A 19 9.31 -0.67 14.01
CA GLU A 19 10.41 -1.43 14.60
C GLU A 19 10.89 -2.58 13.68
N ASP A 20 10.07 -3.00 12.71
CA ASP A 20 10.36 -4.15 11.84
C ASP A 20 10.13 -3.82 10.36
N GLU A 21 11.14 -4.02 9.52
CA GLU A 21 11.04 -3.95 8.06
C GLU A 21 10.38 -5.23 7.52
N LYS A 22 9.07 -5.40 7.76
CA LYS A 22 8.36 -6.67 7.46
C LYS A 22 8.18 -7.00 5.97
N TYR A 23 8.44 -6.05 5.07
CA TYR A 23 8.35 -6.30 3.64
C TYR A 23 9.75 -6.59 3.08
N GLY A 24 10.18 -7.84 3.25
CA GLY A 24 11.33 -8.35 2.51
C GLY A 24 11.18 -8.02 1.03
N ASN A 25 12.23 -7.45 0.44
CA ASN A 25 12.28 -7.20 -1.00
C ASN A 25 12.11 -8.56 -1.72
N ALA A 26 11.03 -8.72 -2.49
CA ALA A 26 10.77 -9.95 -3.22
C ALA A 26 11.95 -10.24 -4.16
N GLU A 27 12.65 -11.37 -3.94
CA GLU A 27 13.89 -11.74 -4.64
C GLU A 27 14.96 -10.64 -4.63
N GLY A 28 15.09 -9.87 -3.55
CA GLY A 28 16.07 -8.78 -3.45
C GLY A 28 15.74 -7.56 -4.33
N ARG A 29 14.57 -7.52 -4.96
CA ARG A 29 14.11 -6.34 -5.70
C ARG A 29 13.52 -5.30 -4.76
N HIS A 30 14.05 -4.08 -4.84
CA HIS A 30 13.47 -2.95 -4.13
C HIS A 30 12.06 -2.65 -4.67
N ILE A 31 11.07 -2.80 -3.80
CA ILE A 31 9.67 -2.51 -4.08
C ILE A 31 9.19 -1.60 -2.96
N ASP A 32 8.61 -0.44 -3.27
CA ASP A 32 8.09 0.47 -2.25
C ASP A 32 6.70 0.05 -1.78
N ILE A 33 5.83 -0.33 -2.71
CA ILE A 33 4.44 -0.71 -2.45
C ILE A 33 4.03 -1.86 -3.37
N PHE A 34 3.11 -2.69 -2.88
CA PHE A 34 2.35 -3.60 -3.73
C PHE A 34 0.98 -2.99 -3.96
N ALA A 35 0.57 -2.89 -5.22
CA ALA A 35 -0.69 -2.28 -5.64
C ALA A 35 -1.16 -2.92 -6.95
N LEU A 36 -2.41 -2.67 -7.34
CA LEU A 36 -2.94 -3.11 -8.63
C LEU A 36 -3.11 -1.90 -9.54
N ASP A 37 -2.74 -2.04 -10.81
CA ASP A 37 -3.02 -1.03 -11.83
C ASP A 37 -4.40 -1.27 -12.44
N PHE A 38 -5.31 -0.31 -12.27
CA PHE A 38 -6.62 -0.39 -12.89
C PHE A 38 -7.06 0.99 -13.38
N ARG A 39 -7.80 1.00 -14.48
CA ARG A 39 -8.48 2.20 -14.97
C ARG A 39 -9.91 2.17 -14.44
N ILE A 40 -10.28 3.18 -13.65
CA ILE A 40 -11.67 3.31 -13.18
C ILE A 40 -12.57 3.56 -14.40
N GLY A 41 -13.51 2.66 -14.63
CA GLY A 41 -14.55 2.79 -15.64
C GLY A 41 -15.94 2.92 -15.00
N PRO A 42 -16.93 3.47 -15.71
CA PRO A 42 -18.27 3.76 -15.17
C PRO A 42 -19.06 2.54 -14.68
N LYS A 43 -18.65 1.33 -15.05
CA LYS A 43 -19.26 0.05 -14.62
C LYS A 43 -18.37 -0.75 -13.67
N GLY A 44 -17.20 -0.21 -13.30
CA GLY A 44 -16.19 -0.95 -12.57
C GLY A 44 -16.54 -1.12 -11.09
N ARG A 45 -17.20 -2.23 -10.73
CA ARG A 45 -17.36 -2.67 -9.33
C ARG A 45 -16.06 -3.24 -8.71
N TYR A 46 -14.90 -2.87 -9.24
CA TYR A 46 -13.64 -3.51 -8.84
C TYR A 46 -13.16 -3.15 -7.44
N MET A 47 -13.63 -2.02 -6.89
CA MET A 47 -13.21 -1.54 -5.57
C MET A 47 -13.54 -2.50 -4.41
N GLU A 48 -14.59 -3.31 -4.54
CA GLU A 48 -14.98 -4.28 -3.51
C GLU A 48 -13.93 -5.39 -3.31
N ASN A 49 -13.20 -5.75 -4.36
CA ASN A 49 -12.11 -6.74 -4.31
C ASN A 49 -10.80 -6.15 -3.75
N PHE A 50 -10.76 -4.84 -3.44
CA PHE A 50 -9.58 -4.13 -2.96
C PHE A 50 -9.71 -3.70 -1.49
N ILE A 51 -10.74 -4.20 -0.80
CA ILE A 51 -10.90 -3.97 0.63
C ILE A 51 -10.07 -5.01 1.37
N GLU A 52 -8.88 -4.63 1.78
CA GLU A 52 -8.05 -5.42 2.69
C GLU A 52 -8.41 -5.06 4.15
N PRO A 53 -8.72 -6.05 5.01
CA PRO A 53 -9.00 -5.79 6.42
C PRO A 53 -7.72 -5.34 7.12
N PHE A 54 -7.62 -4.05 7.42
CA PHE A 54 -6.50 -3.49 8.17
C PHE A 54 -6.84 -3.48 9.66
N TYR A 55 -6.16 -4.33 10.44
CA TYR A 55 -6.30 -4.34 11.89
C TYR A 55 -5.27 -3.41 12.51
N THR A 56 -5.74 -2.41 13.27
CA THR A 56 -4.87 -1.58 14.12
C THR A 56 -5.08 -1.94 15.58
N TYR A 57 -3.97 -2.02 16.34
CA TYR A 57 -3.97 -2.21 17.80
C TYR A 57 -3.66 -0.88 18.49
N PRO A 58 -4.64 0.02 18.66
CA PRO A 58 -4.41 1.27 19.38
C PRO A 58 -4.12 0.96 20.84
N LYS A 59 -2.97 1.43 21.35
CA LYS A 59 -2.56 1.25 22.76
C LYS A 59 -3.57 1.85 23.76
N GLN A 60 -4.44 2.76 23.30
CA GLN A 60 -5.40 3.50 24.12
C GLN A 60 -6.73 2.74 24.38
N GLU A 61 -7.07 1.70 23.61
CA GLU A 61 -8.34 0.96 23.74
C GLU A 61 -8.17 -0.50 24.21
N GLY A 62 -7.35 -0.72 25.24
CA GLY A 62 -7.32 -2.02 25.93
C GLY A 62 -6.93 -3.23 25.06
N ARG A 63 -6.13 -3.02 24.01
CA ARG A 63 -5.68 -4.06 23.06
C ARG A 63 -6.78 -4.71 22.21
N LYS A 64 -7.96 -4.11 22.09
CA LYS A 64 -8.98 -4.60 21.16
C LYS A 64 -8.61 -4.18 19.72
N PRO A 65 -8.51 -5.11 18.77
CA PRO A 65 -8.21 -4.77 17.39
C PRO A 65 -9.40 -4.00 16.80
N VAL A 66 -9.13 -2.80 16.26
CA VAL A 66 -10.12 -2.03 15.49
C VAL A 66 -9.90 -2.36 14.03
N ARG A 67 -10.94 -2.89 13.38
CA ARG A 67 -10.93 -3.08 11.93
C ARG A 67 -11.17 -1.74 11.25
N ILE A 68 -10.30 -1.40 10.32
CA ILE A 68 -10.46 -0.25 9.44
C ILE A 68 -10.30 -0.77 8.02
N ASP A 69 -11.29 -0.55 7.18
CA ASP A 69 -11.22 -0.92 5.77
C ASP A 69 -10.83 0.35 4.98
N VAL A 70 -9.67 0.32 4.30
CA VAL A 70 -9.14 1.48 3.57
C VAL A 70 -8.72 1.15 2.15
N ILE A 71 -8.92 2.12 1.25
CA ILE A 71 -8.39 2.12 -0.11
C ILE A 71 -7.44 3.30 -0.23
N ILE A 72 -6.23 3.06 -0.74
CA ILE A 72 -5.23 4.11 -0.98
C ILE A 72 -5.01 4.22 -2.49
N ILE A 73 -5.15 5.43 -3.01
CA ILE A 73 -5.07 5.70 -4.45
C ILE A 73 -3.79 6.49 -4.73
N TYR A 74 -3.00 5.97 -5.66
CA TYR A 74 -1.77 6.61 -6.13
C TYR A 74 -1.85 7.00 -7.61
N ASP A 75 -1.17 8.08 -8.00
CA ASP A 75 -0.96 8.44 -9.39
C ASP A 75 0.07 7.50 -10.03
N LEU A 76 -0.42 6.67 -10.96
CA LEU A 76 0.40 5.69 -11.66
C LEU A 76 1.56 6.33 -12.46
N SER A 77 1.42 7.59 -12.92
CA SER A 77 2.48 8.30 -13.65
C SER A 77 3.71 8.57 -12.79
N LYS A 78 3.52 8.63 -11.46
CA LYS A 78 4.54 8.83 -10.44
C LYS A 78 5.15 7.52 -9.94
N LEU A 79 4.71 6.38 -10.46
CA LEU A 79 5.16 5.05 -10.08
C LEU A 79 5.89 4.34 -11.23
N LYS A 80 6.84 3.47 -10.89
CA LYS A 80 7.50 2.55 -11.82
C LYS A 80 7.20 1.12 -11.38
N ARG A 81 6.65 0.33 -12.29
CA ARG A 81 6.38 -1.09 -12.05
C ARG A 81 7.68 -1.87 -11.92
N VAL A 82 7.73 -2.75 -10.94
CA VAL A 82 8.82 -3.70 -10.69
C VAL A 82 8.24 -5.11 -10.75
N PRO A 83 8.38 -5.80 -11.89
CA PRO A 83 8.04 -7.21 -11.96
C PRO A 83 8.86 -7.99 -10.93
N HIS A 84 8.28 -9.02 -10.32
CA HIS A 84 8.97 -9.86 -9.36
C HIS A 84 8.33 -11.24 -9.32
N ARG A 85 8.92 -12.17 -8.57
CA ARG A 85 8.30 -13.44 -8.20
C ARG A 85 8.24 -13.57 -6.69
N TYR A 86 7.30 -14.35 -6.21
CA TYR A 86 7.32 -14.80 -4.83
C TYR A 86 8.21 -16.02 -4.71
N GLU A 87 8.84 -16.19 -3.56
CA GLU A 87 9.69 -17.35 -3.29
C GLU A 87 8.92 -18.66 -3.54
N GLY A 88 9.54 -19.57 -4.30
CA GLY A 88 8.93 -20.85 -4.68
C GLY A 88 7.86 -20.77 -5.77
N ARG A 89 7.69 -19.62 -6.46
CA ARG A 89 6.74 -19.48 -7.58
C ARG A 89 7.43 -19.14 -8.90
N GLU A 90 6.89 -19.69 -9.98
CA GLU A 90 7.39 -19.45 -11.34
C GLU A 90 6.70 -18.25 -12.03
N ASP A 91 5.53 -17.83 -11.54
CA ASP A 91 4.76 -16.77 -12.17
C ASP A 91 5.33 -15.38 -11.87
N ILE A 92 5.49 -14.57 -12.93
CA ILE A 92 5.95 -13.18 -12.81
C ILE A 92 4.77 -12.30 -12.42
N LYS A 93 4.84 -11.75 -11.20
CA LYS A 93 3.92 -10.75 -10.68
C LYS A 93 4.29 -9.34 -11.14
N ARG A 94 3.27 -8.48 -11.20
CA ARG A 94 3.32 -7.13 -11.80
C ARG A 94 2.68 -6.05 -10.92
N ASP A 95 2.42 -6.40 -9.67
CA ASP A 95 1.82 -5.61 -8.61
C ASP A 95 2.87 -4.86 -7.75
N GLY A 96 4.16 -5.10 -7.95
CA GLY A 96 5.23 -4.33 -7.30
C GLY A 96 5.46 -2.97 -7.96
N PHE A 97 5.58 -1.91 -7.16
CA PHE A 97 5.90 -0.56 -7.63
C PHE A 97 6.95 0.13 -6.77
N VAL A 98 7.73 1.00 -7.42
CA VAL A 98 8.59 2.00 -6.75
C VAL A 98 8.16 3.41 -7.11
N PHE A 99 8.35 4.35 -6.19
CA PHE A 99 8.08 5.76 -6.45
C PHE A 99 9.16 6.35 -7.35
N ARG A 100 8.76 7.09 -8.39
CA ARG A 100 9.69 7.87 -9.22
C ARG A 100 10.10 9.18 -8.56
N CYS A 101 9.34 9.64 -7.59
CA CYS A 101 9.48 10.95 -6.98
C CYS A 101 10.22 10.83 -5.63
N PRO A 102 11.10 11.80 -5.29
CA PRO A 102 11.76 11.82 -3.99
C PRO A 102 10.75 12.03 -2.86
N ASP A 103 9.74 12.89 -3.07
CA ASP A 103 8.59 13.01 -2.18
C ASP A 103 7.48 12.02 -2.63
N LYS A 104 7.26 10.98 -1.82
CA LYS A 104 6.23 9.97 -2.09
C LYS A 104 4.81 10.54 -1.91
N LYS A 105 4.66 11.62 -1.15
CA LYS A 105 3.36 12.26 -0.92
C LYS A 105 2.74 12.78 -2.22
N ASP A 106 3.56 13.23 -3.17
CA ASP A 106 3.10 13.73 -4.47
C ASP A 106 2.41 12.65 -5.31
N ALA A 107 2.67 11.37 -5.04
CA ALA A 107 1.99 10.27 -5.71
C ALA A 107 0.63 9.96 -5.06
N LEU A 108 0.36 10.40 -3.83
CA LEU A 108 -0.87 10.08 -3.11
C LEU A 108 -2.03 10.96 -3.59
N LEU A 109 -3.01 10.35 -4.26
CA LEU A 109 -4.22 11.04 -4.72
C LEU A 109 -5.31 11.08 -3.65
N GLY A 110 -5.40 10.03 -2.83
CA GLY A 110 -6.41 9.98 -1.79
C GLY A 110 -6.40 8.71 -0.96
N ILE A 111 -7.07 8.79 0.18
CA ILE A 111 -7.34 7.67 1.07
C ILE A 111 -8.85 7.64 1.32
N ILE A 112 -9.49 6.55 0.95
CA ILE A 112 -10.92 6.32 1.17
C ILE A 112 -11.05 5.37 2.36
N LYS A 113 -11.78 5.79 3.38
CA LYS A 113 -12.22 4.90 4.46
C LYS A 113 -13.57 4.32 4.04
N VAL A 114 -13.67 2.99 4.01
CA VAL A 114 -14.87 2.31 3.50
C VAL A 114 -15.88 2.12 4.63
N LEU A 115 -15.47 1.63 5.80
CA LEU A 115 -16.28 1.52 7.03
C LEU A 115 -15.37 1.67 8.27
#